data_AF-A0AB35IPG1-F1
#
_entry.id   AF-A0AB35IPG1-F1
#
_cell.length_a   1.000
_cell.length_b   1.000
_cell.length_c   1.000
_cell.angle_alpha   90.00
_cell.angle_beta   90.00
_cell.angle_gamma   90.00
#
_symmetry.space_group_name_H-M   'P 1'
#
loop_
_entity.id
_entity.type
_entity.pdbx_description
1 polymer ?
#
loop_
_entity_poly.entity_id
_entity_poly.type
_entity_poly.pdbx_seq_one_letter_code
_entity_poly.pdbx_strand_id
1 'polypeptide(L)'
;MGKLSIKNLNINDIEALSIEEVKTITLEKLYVKGFDIYLVNLGEYFGYSALVFKDNHHIYFANLYELHYRYNSPTHEQLKKKYISLLNNKLFTDEELTTVKDHKDYEKKTHFIRNYMPQEYDYLTAFCINGIYKGKDQEKYESGEYTAYSNIAFAYFKDNSYQNRAKSLISKLERSYKEAMENIDNFKEAVRHALYNHEACITYEYETALESMGLVFENLPKNKQMAVIEAFKEVTSIRY
;
A
#
# COMPACT_ATOMS: atom_id res chain seq x y z
N MET A 1 11.14 6.28 34.42
CA MET A 1 10.54 5.69 33.21
C MET A 1 9.83 4.41 33.62
N GLY A 2 8.50 4.41 33.61
CA GLY A 2 7.70 3.21 33.92
C GLY A 2 7.77 2.22 32.75
N LYS A 3 7.89 0.93 33.03
CA LYS A 3 7.75 -0.13 32.02
C LYS A 3 6.36 0.01 31.36
N LEU A 4 6.31 0.22 30.05
CA LEU A 4 5.08 0.10 29.27
C LEU A 4 4.47 -1.28 29.53
N SER A 5 3.25 -1.31 30.07
CA SER A 5 2.48 -2.54 30.17
C SER A 5 1.94 -2.86 28.77
N ILE A 6 2.62 -3.75 28.05
CA ILE A 6 2.23 -4.19 26.70
C ILE A 6 0.90 -4.95 26.69
N LYS A 7 0.42 -5.40 27.86
CA LYS A 7 -0.91 -5.97 28.02
C LYS A 7 -1.94 -4.83 27.87
N ASN A 8 -2.60 -4.76 26.71
CA ASN A 8 -3.80 -3.96 26.38
C ASN A 8 -3.62 -2.82 25.35
N LEU A 9 -2.55 -2.81 24.54
CA LEU A 9 -2.49 -1.86 23.42
C LEU A 9 -3.57 -2.20 22.37
N ASN A 10 -4.40 -1.21 22.02
CA ASN A 10 -5.26 -1.28 20.84
C ASN A 10 -4.45 -0.89 19.59
N ILE A 11 -5.07 -0.97 18.40
CA ILE A 11 -4.36 -0.67 17.15
C ILE A 11 -3.82 0.76 17.12
N ASN A 12 -4.60 1.76 17.56
CA ASN A 12 -4.18 3.16 17.57
C ASN A 12 -3.00 3.38 18.53
N ASP A 13 -2.98 2.67 19.66
CA ASP A 13 -1.85 2.75 20.61
C ASP A 13 -0.57 2.20 19.97
N ILE A 14 -0.68 1.10 19.21
CA ILE A 14 0.46 0.48 18.52
C ILE A 14 0.99 1.39 17.41
N GLU A 15 0.10 1.95 16.58
CA GLU A 15 0.45 2.87 15.49
C GLU A 15 1.03 4.20 16.01
N ALA A 16 0.79 4.52 17.29
CA ALA A 16 1.30 5.71 17.94
C ALA A 16 2.68 5.52 18.60
N LEU A 17 3.22 4.29 18.65
CA LEU A 17 4.49 3.99 19.31
C LEU A 17 5.67 4.68 18.62
N SER A 18 6.49 5.35 19.41
CA SER A 18 7.78 5.86 18.95
C SER A 18 8.79 4.72 18.77
N ILE A 19 9.82 4.98 17.96
CA ILE A 19 10.92 4.02 17.78
C ILE A 19 11.63 3.69 19.11
N GLU A 20 11.73 4.65 20.03
CA GLU A 20 12.36 4.43 21.34
C GLU A 20 11.52 3.48 22.20
N GLU A 21 10.20 3.63 22.20
CA GLU A 21 9.30 2.70 22.89
C GLU A 21 9.37 1.29 22.28
N VAL A 22 9.36 1.19 20.95
CA VAL A 22 9.47 -0.11 20.24
C VAL A 22 10.80 -0.81 20.57
N LYS A 23 11.92 -0.08 20.59
CA LYS A 23 13.23 -0.63 20.94
C LYS A 23 13.24 -1.27 22.33
N THR A 24 12.47 -0.74 23.30
CA THR A 24 12.41 -1.32 24.66
C THR A 24 11.71 -2.67 24.73
N ILE A 25 10.85 -2.99 23.75
CA ILE A 25 10.03 -4.21 23.71
C ILE A 25 10.43 -5.16 22.57
N THR A 26 11.48 -4.81 21.83
CA THR A 26 11.98 -5.57 20.68
C THR A 26 12.59 -6.89 21.14
N LEU A 27 12.17 -7.97 20.50
CA LEU A 27 12.76 -9.31 20.64
C LEU A 27 13.89 -9.51 19.63
N GLU A 28 13.69 -9.05 18.40
CA GLU A 28 14.66 -9.17 17.32
C GLU A 28 14.49 -8.01 16.33
N LYS A 29 15.61 -7.55 15.75
CA LYS A 29 15.61 -6.55 14.67
C LYS A 29 16.02 -7.22 13.36
N LEU A 30 15.25 -6.98 12.30
CA LEU A 30 15.58 -7.35 10.92
C LEU A 30 15.71 -6.10 10.04
N TYR A 31 16.26 -6.29 8.85
CA TYR A 31 16.38 -5.25 7.84
C TYR A 31 15.88 -5.78 6.49
N VAL A 32 14.94 -5.06 5.86
CA VAL A 32 14.36 -5.43 4.56
C VAL A 32 14.31 -4.18 3.69
N LYS A 33 15.04 -4.15 2.58
CA LYS A 33 14.96 -3.11 1.54
C LYS A 33 15.07 -1.66 2.04
N GLY A 34 15.89 -1.39 3.06
CA GLY A 34 15.98 -0.05 3.61
C GLY A 34 15.08 0.23 4.81
N PHE A 35 14.26 -0.73 5.23
CA PHE A 35 13.34 -0.62 6.35
C PHE A 35 13.84 -1.44 7.54
N ASP A 36 13.74 -0.84 8.72
CA ASP A 36 13.99 -1.49 10.00
C ASP A 36 12.72 -2.21 10.45
N ILE A 37 12.84 -3.50 10.75
CA ILE A 37 11.72 -4.33 11.19
C ILE A 37 11.97 -4.77 12.62
N TYR A 38 11.06 -4.41 13.52
CA TYR A 38 11.15 -4.79 14.93
C TYR A 38 10.15 -5.89 15.22
N LEU A 39 10.65 -7.10 15.50
CA LEU A 39 9.84 -8.21 15.94
C LEU A 39 9.60 -8.05 17.44
N VAL A 40 8.33 -7.97 17.81
CA VAL A 40 7.86 -7.64 19.17
C VAL A 40 6.78 -8.62 19.60
N ASN A 41 6.55 -8.74 20.90
CA ASN A 41 5.35 -9.39 21.42
C ASN A 41 4.40 -8.33 21.97
N LEU A 42 3.30 -8.10 21.25
CA LEU A 42 2.27 -7.10 21.56
C LEU A 42 1.15 -7.66 22.46
N GLY A 43 1.40 -8.77 23.17
CA GLY A 43 0.45 -9.39 24.09
C GLY A 43 -0.56 -10.30 23.39
N GLU A 44 -1.63 -10.66 24.08
CA GLU A 44 -2.52 -11.77 23.69
C GLU A 44 -3.25 -11.54 22.35
N TYR A 45 -3.59 -10.31 21.98
CA TYR A 45 -4.39 -10.05 20.79
C TYR A 45 -3.55 -9.89 19.51
N PHE A 46 -2.48 -9.08 19.57
CA PHE A 46 -1.61 -8.84 18.42
C PHE A 46 -0.42 -9.79 18.35
N GLY A 47 0.02 -10.35 19.49
CA GLY A 47 1.02 -11.41 19.56
C GLY A 47 2.39 -11.03 18.99
N TYR A 48 3.10 -12.03 18.48
CA TYR A 48 4.38 -11.92 17.79
C TYR A 48 4.22 -11.19 16.46
N SER A 49 4.52 -9.89 16.45
CA SER A 49 4.24 -8.97 15.35
C SER A 49 5.52 -8.33 14.81
N ALA A 50 5.48 -7.87 13.57
CA ALA A 50 6.54 -7.09 12.94
C ALA A 50 6.08 -5.62 12.80
N LEU A 51 6.77 -4.72 13.50
CA LEU A 51 6.58 -3.27 13.35
C LEU A 51 7.62 -2.70 12.39
N VAL A 52 7.19 -1.88 11.44
CA VAL A 52 8.03 -1.43 10.31
C VAL A 52 8.39 0.04 10.46
N PHE A 53 9.66 0.37 10.33
CA PHE A 53 10.17 1.74 10.44
C PHE A 53 11.07 2.10 9.26
N LYS A 54 11.07 3.39 8.92
CA LYS A 54 12.01 4.00 7.98
C LYS A 54 12.44 5.35 8.55
N ASP A 55 13.75 5.55 8.72
CA ASP A 55 14.33 6.84 9.17
C ASP A 55 13.67 7.42 10.44
N ASN A 56 13.31 6.53 11.39
CA ASN A 56 12.58 6.77 12.65
C ASN A 56 11.05 6.98 12.53
N HIS A 57 10.49 6.97 11.33
CA HIS A 57 9.04 7.01 11.13
C HIS A 57 8.42 5.61 11.15
N HIS A 58 7.28 5.47 11.82
CA HIS A 58 6.51 4.23 11.89
C HIS A 58 5.65 4.07 10.63
N ILE A 59 5.99 3.10 9.78
CA ILE A 59 5.26 2.75 8.56
C ILE A 59 4.15 1.76 8.92
N TYR A 60 3.18 2.22 9.70
CA TYR A 60 2.26 1.31 10.36
C TYR A 60 1.32 0.55 9.40
N PHE A 61 1.08 1.06 8.19
CA PHE A 61 0.38 0.28 7.15
C PHE A 61 1.19 -0.94 6.67
N ALA A 62 2.50 -0.93 6.88
CA ALA A 62 3.37 -2.07 6.60
C ALA A 62 3.50 -3.04 7.78
N ASN A 63 2.93 -2.77 8.96
CA ASN A 63 2.97 -3.71 10.08
C ASN A 63 2.38 -5.08 9.70
N LEU A 64 2.82 -6.12 10.41
CA LEU A 64 2.27 -7.47 10.30
C LEU A 64 1.98 -8.01 11.69
N TYR A 65 0.72 -8.30 11.95
CA TYR A 65 0.24 -8.77 13.25
C TYR A 65 0.01 -10.28 13.24
N GLU A 66 0.37 -10.96 14.33
CA GLU A 66 0.14 -12.40 14.47
C GLU A 66 -1.33 -12.75 14.30
N LEU A 67 -2.23 -11.86 14.76
CA LEU A 67 -3.68 -11.98 14.66
C LEU A 67 -4.16 -12.47 13.28
N HIS A 68 -3.54 -12.00 12.19
CA HIS A 68 -3.93 -12.35 10.83
C HIS A 68 -3.41 -13.71 10.35
N TYR A 69 -2.62 -14.40 11.18
CA TYR A 69 -1.88 -15.61 10.81
C TYR A 69 -1.99 -16.74 11.83
N ARG A 70 -2.89 -16.63 12.81
CA ARG A 70 -3.09 -17.65 13.87
C ARG A 70 -3.60 -19.00 13.37
N TYR A 71 -4.05 -19.08 12.12
CA TYR A 71 -4.49 -20.35 11.55
C TYR A 71 -3.33 -21.37 11.62
N ASN A 72 -3.62 -22.54 12.19
CA ASN A 72 -2.66 -23.62 12.48
C ASN A 72 -1.57 -23.32 13.53
N SER A 73 -1.73 -22.27 14.35
CA SER A 73 -0.83 -21.95 15.47
C SER A 73 0.65 -21.97 15.09
N PRO A 74 1.09 -21.12 14.13
CA PRO A 74 2.45 -21.14 13.64
C PRO A 74 3.45 -20.79 14.74
N THR A 75 4.65 -21.37 14.66
CA THR A 75 5.76 -20.98 15.55
C THR A 75 6.27 -19.58 15.18
N HIS A 76 6.96 -18.91 16.11
CA HIS A 76 7.60 -17.61 15.81
C HIS A 76 8.56 -17.68 14.60
N GLU A 77 9.27 -18.80 14.42
CA GLU A 77 10.13 -19.00 13.24
C GLU A 77 9.35 -19.09 11.93
N GLN A 78 8.19 -19.77 11.94
CA GLN A 78 7.31 -19.82 10.77
C GLN A 78 6.72 -18.44 10.46
N LEU A 79 6.28 -17.70 11.49
CA LEU A 79 5.77 -16.33 11.35
C LEU A 79 6.84 -15.39 10.82
N LYS A 80 8.07 -15.44 11.37
CA LYS A 80 9.20 -14.63 10.92
C LYS A 80 9.49 -14.83 9.44
N LYS A 81 9.58 -16.09 8.97
CA LYS A 81 9.77 -16.40 7.54
C LYS A 81 8.62 -15.85 6.68
N LYS A 82 7.39 -15.97 7.16
CA LYS A 82 6.21 -15.41 6.50
C LYS A 82 6.27 -13.88 6.44
N TYR A 83 6.64 -13.21 7.53
CA TYR A 83 6.78 -11.76 7.59
C TYR A 83 7.83 -11.25 6.61
N ILE A 84 9.00 -11.88 6.56
CA ILE A 84 10.05 -11.52 5.59
C ILE A 84 9.54 -11.65 4.16
N SER A 85 8.81 -12.72 3.83
CA SER A 85 8.22 -12.92 2.50
C SER A 85 7.19 -11.84 2.16
N LEU A 86 6.28 -11.54 3.08
CA LEU A 86 5.24 -10.51 2.90
C LEU A 86 5.85 -9.11 2.77
N LEU A 87 6.84 -8.78 3.60
CA LEU A 87 7.54 -7.49 3.57
C LEU A 87 8.31 -7.31 2.27
N ASN A 88 9.01 -8.33 1.79
CA ASN A 88 9.69 -8.27 0.47
C ASN A 88 8.73 -8.05 -0.70
N ASN A 89 7.44 -8.41 -0.55
CA ASN A 89 6.43 -8.25 -1.59
C ASN A 89 5.70 -6.90 -1.53
N LYS A 90 5.68 -6.22 -0.37
CA LYS A 90 4.96 -4.94 -0.19
C LYS A 90 5.84 -3.72 0.04
N LEU A 91 7.11 -3.92 0.43
CA LEU A 91 8.11 -2.85 0.55
C LEU A 91 8.97 -2.80 -0.72
N PHE A 92 9.36 -1.60 -1.11
CA PHE A 92 10.11 -1.36 -2.34
C PHE A 92 11.24 -0.36 -2.11
N THR A 93 12.34 -0.57 -2.82
CA THR A 93 13.36 0.48 -3.01
C THR A 93 12.95 1.42 -4.14
N ASP A 94 13.53 2.63 -4.19
CA ASP A 94 13.29 3.57 -5.28
C ASP A 94 13.63 2.98 -6.66
N GLU A 95 14.64 2.10 -6.73
CA GLU A 95 15.02 1.39 -7.96
C GLU A 95 13.92 0.41 -8.41
N GLU A 96 13.36 -0.37 -7.49
CA GLU A 96 12.24 -1.28 -7.79
C GLU A 96 10.99 -0.53 -8.24
N LEU A 97 10.81 0.71 -7.80
CA LEU A 97 9.74 1.63 -8.19
C LEU A 97 9.98 2.32 -9.55
N THR A 98 10.88 1.80 -10.39
CA THR A 98 11.08 2.31 -11.76
C THR A 98 10.71 1.34 -12.86
N THR A 99 10.41 0.08 -12.52
CA THR A 99 10.08 -0.99 -13.47
C THR A 99 8.75 -1.63 -13.10
N VAL A 100 8.05 -2.18 -14.09
CA VAL A 100 6.76 -2.85 -13.91
C VAL A 100 6.75 -4.12 -14.74
N LYS A 101 6.37 -5.25 -14.11
CA LYS A 101 6.26 -6.55 -14.80
C LYS A 101 4.90 -6.76 -15.45
N ASP A 102 3.85 -6.43 -14.70
CA ASP A 102 2.45 -6.66 -15.03
C ASP A 102 1.56 -5.67 -14.26
N HIS A 103 0.24 -5.75 -14.48
CA HIS A 103 -0.73 -4.88 -13.82
C HIS A 103 -0.72 -5.02 -12.29
N LYS A 104 -0.56 -6.23 -11.77
CA LYS A 104 -0.55 -6.48 -10.33
C LYS A 104 0.70 -5.89 -9.66
N ASP A 105 1.84 -5.94 -10.33
CA ASP A 105 3.08 -5.28 -9.88
C ASP A 105 2.91 -3.75 -9.88
N TYR A 106 2.28 -3.19 -10.91
CA TYR A 106 1.93 -1.76 -10.97
C TYR A 106 1.02 -1.34 -9.81
N GLU A 107 -0.06 -2.07 -9.55
CA GLU A 107 -0.99 -1.77 -8.44
C GLU A 107 -0.27 -1.80 -7.09
N LYS A 108 0.57 -2.81 -6.84
CA LYS A 108 1.33 -2.89 -5.57
C LYS A 108 2.28 -1.71 -5.39
N LYS A 109 3.04 -1.36 -6.43
CA LYS A 109 4.03 -0.29 -6.38
C LYS A 109 3.38 1.08 -6.25
N THR A 110 2.28 1.31 -6.97
CA THR A 110 1.49 2.54 -6.81
C THR A 110 0.82 2.60 -5.44
N HIS A 111 0.30 1.49 -4.91
CA HIS A 111 -0.23 1.41 -3.55
C HIS A 111 0.84 1.76 -2.51
N PHE A 112 2.06 1.25 -2.65
CA PHE A 112 3.19 1.61 -1.78
C PHE A 112 3.48 3.11 -1.81
N ILE A 113 3.62 3.71 -3.00
CA ILE A 113 3.91 5.15 -3.14
C ILE A 113 2.80 6.00 -2.52
N ARG A 114 1.54 5.61 -2.70
CA ARG A 114 0.37 6.40 -2.26
C ARG A 114 0.03 6.23 -0.79
N ASN A 115 0.37 5.09 -0.18
CA ASN A 115 -0.09 4.77 1.19
C ASN A 115 1.06 4.57 2.18
N TYR A 116 2.15 3.90 1.79
CA TYR A 116 3.20 3.51 2.73
C TYR A 116 4.34 4.55 2.74
N MET A 117 4.81 4.95 1.56
CA MET A 117 5.86 5.96 1.41
C MET A 117 5.54 7.32 2.06
N PRO A 118 4.28 7.82 2.11
CA PRO A 118 3.95 9.04 2.86
C PRO A 118 4.30 8.95 4.34
N GLN A 119 4.23 7.75 4.92
CA GLN A 119 4.54 7.51 6.32
C GLN A 119 6.04 7.60 6.63
N GLU A 120 6.90 7.70 5.62
CA GLU A 120 8.33 8.01 5.77
C GLU A 120 8.58 9.50 6.08
N TYR A 121 7.51 10.31 6.15
CA TYR A 121 7.57 11.74 6.39
C TYR A 121 6.62 12.12 7.52
N ASP A 122 6.82 13.31 8.07
CA ASP A 122 5.79 13.98 8.84
C ASP A 122 4.64 14.35 7.90
N TYR A 123 3.51 13.64 8.00
CA TYR A 123 2.32 13.89 7.19
C TYR A 123 1.05 14.02 8.05
N LEU A 124 0.06 14.70 7.48
CA LEU A 124 -1.32 14.79 7.97
C LEU A 124 -2.24 14.26 6.86
N THR A 125 -3.00 13.21 7.14
CA THR A 125 -3.97 12.66 6.18
C THR A 125 -4.98 13.73 5.78
N ALA A 126 -5.42 13.77 4.51
CA ALA A 126 -6.55 14.63 4.12
C ALA A 126 -7.92 13.99 4.43
N PHE A 127 -7.94 12.72 4.85
CA PHE A 127 -9.15 12.06 5.32
C PHE A 127 -9.43 12.40 6.79
N CYS A 128 -10.51 13.14 7.04
CA CYS A 128 -11.00 13.44 8.39
C CYS A 128 -12.50 13.15 8.50
N ILE A 129 -12.96 12.72 9.67
CA ILE A 129 -14.36 12.37 9.90
C ILE A 129 -15.15 13.66 10.11
N ASN A 130 -16.16 13.89 9.26
CA ASN A 130 -17.00 15.11 9.30
C ASN A 130 -16.20 16.42 9.24
N GLY A 131 -15.04 16.43 8.57
CA GLY A 131 -14.19 17.62 8.49
C GLY A 131 -13.36 17.90 9.74
N ILE A 132 -13.31 16.98 10.71
CA ILE A 132 -12.69 17.19 12.02
C ILE A 132 -11.57 16.17 12.25
N TYR A 133 -10.36 16.68 12.48
CA TYR A 133 -9.23 15.89 12.96
C TYR A 133 -9.34 15.60 14.46
N LYS A 134 -8.78 14.47 14.90
CA LYS A 134 -8.79 14.05 16.32
C LYS A 134 -7.39 13.58 16.73
N GLY A 135 -7.10 13.68 18.03
CA GLY A 135 -5.84 13.20 18.60
C GLY A 135 -4.62 13.87 17.95
N LYS A 136 -3.59 13.09 17.63
CA LYS A 136 -2.33 13.60 17.05
C LYS A 136 -2.54 14.37 15.74
N ASP A 137 -3.54 14.00 14.94
CA ASP A 137 -3.82 14.69 13.69
C ASP A 137 -4.48 16.06 13.92
N GLN A 138 -5.21 16.23 15.03
CA GLN A 138 -5.74 17.54 15.42
C GLN A 138 -4.60 18.49 15.79
N GLU A 139 -3.63 18.03 16.58
CA GLU A 139 -2.45 18.81 16.95
C GLU A 139 -1.64 19.23 15.71
N LYS A 140 -1.45 18.31 14.75
CA LYS A 140 -0.80 18.61 13.46
C LYS A 140 -1.58 19.62 12.63
N TYR A 141 -2.91 19.53 12.61
CA TYR A 141 -3.76 20.47 11.89
C TYR A 141 -3.70 21.87 12.51
N GLU A 142 -3.82 21.95 13.83
CA GLU A 142 -3.79 23.20 14.59
C GLU A 142 -2.41 23.89 14.57
N SER A 143 -1.32 23.15 14.38
CA SER A 143 0.02 23.73 14.27
C SER A 143 0.18 24.62 13.03
N GLY A 144 -0.61 24.40 11.98
CA GLY A 144 -0.51 25.14 10.71
C GLY A 144 0.77 24.85 9.90
N GLU A 145 1.58 23.86 10.29
CA GLU A 145 2.85 23.54 9.62
C GLU A 145 2.67 22.72 8.33
N TYR A 146 1.57 21.96 8.22
CA TYR A 146 1.32 21.02 7.13
C TYR A 146 0.57 21.70 5.98
N THR A 147 1.31 22.40 5.12
CA THR A 147 0.73 23.26 4.08
C THR A 147 0.86 22.69 2.66
N ALA A 148 1.78 21.75 2.44
CA ALA A 148 2.04 21.19 1.12
C ALA A 148 1.11 20.00 0.83
N TYR A 149 0.05 20.23 0.06
CA TYR A 149 -0.88 19.18 -0.36
C TYR A 149 -0.31 18.29 -1.46
N SER A 150 -0.44 16.98 -1.28
CA SER A 150 -0.20 15.97 -2.31
C SER A 150 -1.50 15.27 -2.71
N ASN A 151 -1.86 15.38 -3.98
CA ASN A 151 -2.92 14.58 -4.60
C ASN A 151 -2.50 13.11 -4.83
N ILE A 152 -1.21 12.78 -4.69
CA ILE A 152 -0.71 11.41 -4.84
C ILE A 152 -1.02 10.61 -3.57
N ALA A 153 -0.64 11.14 -2.41
CA ALA A 153 -0.87 10.55 -1.10
C ALA A 153 -2.23 10.87 -0.49
N PHE A 154 -2.91 11.89 -1.01
CA PHE A 154 -4.08 12.49 -0.38
C PHE A 154 -3.78 12.94 1.06
N ALA A 155 -2.70 13.71 1.21
CA ALA A 155 -2.17 14.15 2.50
C ALA A 155 -1.47 15.50 2.39
N TYR A 156 -1.31 16.17 3.53
CA TYR A 156 -0.53 17.39 3.70
C TYR A 156 0.81 17.08 4.35
N PHE A 157 1.85 17.78 3.92
CA PHE A 157 3.23 17.67 4.40
C PHE A 157 3.76 19.04 4.79
N LYS A 158 4.86 19.06 5.54
CA LYS A 158 5.56 20.30 5.92
C LYS A 158 6.20 21.02 4.73
N ASP A 159 6.63 20.27 3.72
CA ASP A 159 7.24 20.77 2.50
C ASP A 159 6.95 19.87 1.28
N ASN A 160 7.51 20.20 0.12
CA ASN A 160 7.28 19.49 -1.14
C ASN A 160 8.19 18.24 -1.34
N SER A 161 8.97 17.83 -0.34
CA SER A 161 9.93 16.72 -0.47
C SER A 161 9.27 15.42 -0.93
N TYR A 162 8.21 14.99 -0.23
CA TYR A 162 7.41 13.82 -0.62
C TYR A 162 6.89 13.97 -2.05
N GLN A 163 6.25 15.09 -2.37
CA GLN A 163 5.63 15.31 -3.68
C GLN A 163 6.66 15.26 -4.81
N ASN A 164 7.86 15.81 -4.59
CA ASN A 164 8.94 15.79 -5.57
C ASN A 164 9.46 14.36 -5.84
N ARG A 165 9.65 13.56 -4.78
CA ARG A 165 10.04 12.14 -4.91
C ARG A 165 8.93 11.32 -5.57
N ALA A 166 7.69 11.44 -5.07
CA ALA A 166 6.55 10.67 -5.53
C ALA A 166 6.21 10.92 -7.00
N LYS A 167 6.20 12.19 -7.45
CA LYS A 167 5.97 12.52 -8.88
C LYS A 167 6.98 11.85 -9.79
N SER A 168 8.27 11.93 -9.45
CA SER A 168 9.35 11.31 -10.22
C SER A 168 9.17 9.79 -10.35
N LEU A 169 8.83 9.12 -9.24
CA LEU A 169 8.62 7.67 -9.23
C LEU A 169 7.36 7.25 -10.00
N ILE A 170 6.22 7.93 -9.80
CA ILE A 170 4.98 7.62 -10.52
C ILE A 170 5.15 7.79 -12.02
N SER A 171 5.77 8.88 -12.48
CA SER A 171 5.98 9.08 -13.91
C SER A 171 6.85 7.99 -14.55
N LYS A 172 7.82 7.44 -13.80
CA LYS A 172 8.64 6.30 -14.27
C LYS A 172 7.81 5.00 -14.30
N LEU A 173 7.03 4.73 -13.24
CA LEU A 173 6.14 3.57 -13.19
C LEU A 173 5.09 3.58 -14.29
N GLU A 174 4.43 4.71 -14.54
CA GLU A 174 3.42 4.85 -15.59
C GLU A 174 4.01 4.58 -16.97
N ARG A 175 5.26 5.03 -17.23
CA ARG A 175 5.97 4.73 -18.47
C ARG A 175 6.27 3.23 -18.59
N SER A 176 6.85 2.63 -17.56
CA SER A 176 7.18 1.21 -17.57
C SER A 176 5.91 0.34 -17.63
N TYR A 177 4.81 0.76 -17.02
CA TYR A 177 3.52 0.09 -17.11
C TYR A 177 2.99 0.11 -18.54
N LYS A 178 3.05 1.25 -19.25
CA LYS A 178 2.67 1.31 -20.67
C LYS A 178 3.47 0.32 -21.52
N GLU A 179 4.78 0.21 -21.28
CA GLU A 179 5.63 -0.77 -21.96
C GLU A 179 5.21 -2.21 -21.62
N ALA A 180 4.92 -2.52 -20.35
CA ALA A 180 4.42 -3.83 -19.94
C ALA A 180 3.07 -4.19 -20.57
N MET A 181 2.22 -3.19 -20.85
CA MET A 181 0.91 -3.34 -21.50
C MET A 181 0.99 -3.49 -23.03
N GLU A 182 2.19 -3.48 -23.62
CA GLU A 182 2.38 -3.92 -25.01
C GLU A 182 2.33 -5.44 -25.15
N ASN A 183 2.65 -6.18 -24.08
CA ASN A 183 2.38 -7.61 -24.02
C ASN A 183 0.86 -7.85 -23.92
N ILE A 184 0.32 -8.68 -24.82
CA ILE A 184 -1.13 -8.87 -24.94
C ILE A 184 -1.75 -9.59 -23.74
N ASP A 185 -1.03 -10.51 -23.12
CA ASP A 185 -1.52 -11.25 -21.95
C ASP A 185 -1.61 -10.32 -20.74
N ASN A 186 -0.58 -9.49 -20.54
CA ASN A 186 -0.58 -8.45 -19.53
C ASN A 186 -1.72 -7.43 -19.75
N PHE A 187 -1.94 -7.02 -21.00
CA PHE A 187 -3.03 -6.11 -21.34
C PHE A 187 -4.40 -6.73 -21.06
N LYS A 188 -4.63 -7.98 -21.49
CA LYS A 188 -5.88 -8.71 -21.25
C LYS A 188 -6.16 -8.85 -19.75
N GLU A 189 -5.13 -9.15 -18.96
CA GLU A 189 -5.23 -9.26 -17.51
C GLU A 189 -5.60 -7.92 -16.85
N ALA A 190 -4.98 -6.82 -17.29
CA ALA A 190 -5.30 -5.48 -16.79
C ALA A 190 -6.76 -5.10 -17.10
N VAL A 191 -7.24 -5.39 -18.32
CA VAL A 191 -8.64 -5.16 -18.71
C VAL A 191 -9.58 -6.02 -17.85
N ARG A 192 -9.25 -7.29 -17.64
CA ARG A 192 -10.03 -8.20 -16.79
C ARG A 192 -10.18 -7.66 -15.37
N HIS A 193 -9.09 -7.16 -14.78
CA HIS A 193 -9.10 -6.50 -13.47
C HIS A 193 -10.00 -5.26 -13.45
N ALA A 194 -9.88 -4.38 -14.45
CA ALA A 194 -10.73 -3.18 -14.53
C ALA A 194 -12.23 -3.52 -14.68
N LEU A 195 -12.56 -4.55 -15.46
CA LEU A 195 -13.93 -5.03 -15.65
C LEU A 195 -14.54 -5.56 -14.35
N TYR A 196 -13.79 -6.30 -13.54
CA TYR A 196 -14.27 -6.73 -12.22
C TYR A 196 -14.49 -5.55 -11.28
N ASN A 197 -13.55 -4.59 -11.24
CA ASN A 197 -13.64 -3.42 -10.36
C ASN A 197 -14.82 -2.50 -10.70
N HIS A 198 -15.28 -2.49 -11.95
CA HIS A 198 -16.44 -1.72 -12.40
C HIS A 198 -17.70 -2.58 -12.56
N GLU A 199 -17.70 -3.78 -11.97
CA GLU A 199 -18.86 -4.66 -11.91
C GLU A 199 -19.48 -4.96 -13.29
N ALA A 200 -18.62 -5.12 -14.31
CA ALA A 200 -19.04 -5.37 -15.69
C ALA A 200 -19.92 -6.62 -15.86
N CYS A 201 -19.83 -7.59 -14.94
CA CYS A 201 -20.71 -8.75 -14.89
C CYS A 201 -22.16 -8.40 -14.52
N ILE A 202 -22.39 -7.25 -13.86
CA ILE A 202 -23.70 -6.74 -13.47
C ILE A 202 -24.19 -5.71 -14.49
N THR A 203 -23.32 -4.77 -14.87
CA THR A 203 -23.68 -3.67 -15.78
C THR A 203 -23.77 -4.13 -17.24
N TYR A 204 -23.07 -5.20 -17.61
CA TYR A 204 -22.88 -5.64 -18.99
C TYR A 204 -22.29 -4.56 -19.91
N GLU A 205 -21.47 -3.68 -19.34
CA GLU A 205 -20.77 -2.59 -20.03
C GLU A 205 -19.26 -2.69 -19.77
N TYR A 206 -18.44 -2.41 -20.78
CA TYR A 206 -16.96 -2.41 -20.66
C TYR A 206 -16.36 -1.00 -20.78
N GLU A 207 -17.14 -0.04 -21.25
CA GLU A 207 -16.73 1.33 -21.57
C GLU A 207 -16.19 2.04 -20.33
N THR A 208 -16.94 2.06 -19.23
CA THR A 208 -16.51 2.67 -17.95
C THR A 208 -15.21 2.05 -17.42
N ALA A 209 -15.04 0.72 -17.56
CA ALA A 209 -13.82 0.05 -17.16
C ALA A 209 -12.62 0.49 -18.02
N LEU A 210 -12.80 0.59 -19.35
CA LEU A 210 -11.73 1.07 -20.24
C LEU A 210 -11.40 2.55 -20.00
N GLU A 211 -12.40 3.39 -19.79
CA GLU A 211 -12.22 4.81 -19.49
C GLU A 211 -11.39 5.01 -18.21
N SER A 212 -11.61 4.20 -17.18
CA SER A 212 -10.82 4.23 -15.93
C SER A 212 -9.32 3.94 -16.16
N MET A 213 -9.01 3.19 -17.23
CA MET A 213 -7.64 2.88 -17.67
C MET A 213 -7.10 3.92 -18.65
N GLY A 214 -7.89 4.94 -19.02
CA GLY A 214 -7.56 5.91 -20.06
C GLY A 214 -7.57 5.33 -21.48
N LEU A 215 -8.36 4.27 -21.71
CA LEU A 215 -8.47 3.58 -22.99
C LEU A 215 -9.79 3.93 -23.68
N VAL A 216 -9.75 4.01 -25.01
CA VAL A 216 -10.92 4.16 -25.88
C VAL A 216 -10.91 3.00 -26.85
N PHE A 217 -11.95 2.17 -26.86
CA PHE A 217 -11.97 0.88 -27.56
C PHE A 217 -11.66 1.01 -29.05
N GLU A 218 -12.27 1.99 -29.73
CA GLU A 218 -12.14 2.24 -31.16
C GLU A 218 -10.70 2.63 -31.55
N ASN A 219 -9.95 3.22 -30.61
CA ASN A 219 -8.57 3.63 -30.82
C ASN A 219 -7.56 2.50 -30.57
N LEU A 220 -8.00 1.36 -30.05
CA LEU A 220 -7.13 0.22 -29.79
C LEU A 220 -6.75 -0.52 -31.09
N PRO A 221 -5.51 -1.04 -31.19
CA PRO A 221 -5.16 -2.02 -32.22
C PRO A 221 -6.10 -3.25 -32.18
N LYS A 222 -6.36 -3.87 -33.34
CA LYS A 222 -7.31 -4.99 -33.46
C LYS A 222 -7.07 -6.14 -32.47
N ASN A 223 -5.81 -6.50 -32.23
CA ASN A 223 -5.46 -7.53 -31.26
C ASN A 223 -5.86 -7.14 -29.82
N LYS A 224 -5.67 -5.87 -29.42
CA LYS A 224 -6.11 -5.36 -28.12
C LYS A 224 -7.64 -5.26 -28.03
N GLN A 225 -8.33 -4.87 -29.11
CA GLN A 225 -9.81 -4.93 -29.16
C GLN A 225 -10.34 -6.36 -28.95
N MET A 226 -9.73 -7.35 -29.61
CA MET A 226 -10.08 -8.76 -29.40
C MET A 226 -9.86 -9.19 -27.94
N ALA A 227 -8.73 -8.80 -27.34
CA ALA A 227 -8.44 -9.10 -25.94
C ALA A 227 -9.49 -8.50 -24.98
N VAL A 228 -9.96 -7.27 -25.24
CA VAL A 228 -11.07 -6.67 -24.47
C VAL A 228 -12.34 -7.52 -24.59
N ILE A 229 -12.75 -7.86 -25.82
CA ILE A 229 -13.97 -8.65 -26.06
C ILE A 229 -13.88 -10.02 -25.38
N GLU A 230 -12.73 -10.67 -25.44
CA GLU A 230 -12.51 -11.96 -24.76
C GLU A 230 -12.59 -11.83 -23.25
N ALA A 231 -11.87 -10.88 -22.65
CA ALA A 231 -11.90 -10.64 -21.20
C ALA A 231 -13.33 -10.29 -20.73
N PHE A 232 -14.07 -9.49 -21.50
CA PHE A 232 -15.44 -9.13 -21.20
C PHE A 232 -16.38 -10.35 -21.24
N LYS A 233 -16.26 -11.21 -22.26
CA LYS A 233 -17.01 -12.48 -22.32
C LYS A 233 -16.69 -13.39 -21.14
N GLU A 234 -15.42 -13.50 -20.76
CA GLU A 234 -15.00 -14.30 -19.59
C GLU A 234 -15.67 -13.77 -18.31
N VAL A 235 -15.57 -12.47 -18.03
CA VAL A 235 -16.13 -11.85 -16.82
C VAL A 235 -17.65 -11.97 -16.77
N THR A 236 -18.34 -11.72 -17.87
CA THR A 236 -19.83 -11.78 -17.95
C THR A 236 -20.38 -13.20 -17.99
N SER A 237 -19.57 -14.20 -18.36
CA SER A 237 -19.98 -15.61 -18.36
C SER A 237 -20.04 -16.24 -16.97
N ILE A 238 -19.43 -15.61 -15.96
CA ILE A 238 -19.49 -16.04 -14.56
C ILE A 238 -20.89 -15.72 -14.03
N ARG A 239 -21.78 -16.71 -14.11
CA ARG A 239 -23.12 -16.63 -13.50
C ARG A 239 -22.97 -16.84 -11.99
N TYR A 240 -23.35 -15.82 -11.22
CA TYR A 240 -23.67 -15.97 -9.79
C TYR A 240 -25.04 -16.62 -9.63
#